data_AF-A0A8H3IRQ6-F1
#
_entry.id   AF-A0A8H3IRQ6-F1
#
_cell.length_a   1.000
_cell.length_b   1.000
_cell.length_c   1.000
_cell.angle_alpha   90.00
_cell.angle_beta   90.00
_cell.angle_gamma   90.00
#
_symmetry.space_group_name_H-M   'P 1'
#
loop_
_entity.id
_entity.type
_entity.pdbx_description
1 polymer ?
#
loop_
_entity_poly.entity_id
_entity_poly.type
_entity_poly.pdbx_seq_one_letter_code
_entity_poly.pdbx_strand_id
1 'polypeptide(L)'
;MKKAAPSKLKSMADGLNEARAMRVAEVINDFHLIQRQMSQYQATSSPDEYHEEGYKVLRQCRAEAQAVLAAPFQNELLQASRGPGEAEKRQLQQILLDASARRFQAQKIYLRATAAVRWINTRNALLRGQRTQNGQMAQMQQVDRLFQAELAAITNERIMNDFRTKDTQAGHYLAEDPSLSAIVSWIRTR
;
A
#
# COMPACT_ATOMS: atom_id res chain seq x y z
N MET A 1 -44.06 6.25 -43.70
CA MET A 1 -42.69 6.47 -43.19
C MET A 1 -42.67 6.17 -41.70
N LYS A 2 -42.09 5.04 -41.28
CA LYS A 2 -42.03 4.62 -39.87
C LYS A 2 -40.89 5.36 -39.16
N LYS A 3 -41.21 6.09 -38.09
CA LYS A 3 -40.21 6.66 -37.15
C LYS A 3 -39.43 5.51 -36.50
N ALA A 4 -38.12 5.49 -36.72
CA ALA A 4 -37.22 4.63 -35.98
C ALA A 4 -37.12 5.16 -34.54
N ALA A 5 -37.51 4.34 -33.56
CA ALA A 5 -37.23 4.60 -32.16
C ALA A 5 -35.73 4.46 -31.91
N PRO A 6 -35.10 5.33 -31.09
CA PRO A 6 -33.70 5.13 -30.72
C PRO A 6 -33.58 3.82 -29.93
N SER A 7 -32.76 2.93 -30.47
CA SER A 7 -32.41 1.65 -29.86
C SER A 7 -31.76 1.91 -28.51
N LYS A 8 -32.46 1.52 -27.44
CA LYS A 8 -31.86 1.26 -26.13
C LYS A 8 -30.88 0.09 -26.29
N LEU A 9 -29.69 0.34 -26.81
CA LEU A 9 -28.54 -0.55 -26.65
C LEU A 9 -27.96 -0.32 -25.25
N LYS A 10 -28.76 -0.64 -24.23
CA LYS A 10 -28.24 -1.09 -22.94
C LYS A 10 -27.79 -2.54 -23.15
N SER A 11 -26.55 -2.73 -23.65
CA SER A 11 -25.93 -4.07 -23.70
C SER A 11 -24.77 -4.23 -22.72
N MET A 12 -24.60 -3.30 -21.77
CA MET A 12 -23.32 -3.12 -21.09
C MET A 12 -23.43 -3.37 -19.59
N ALA A 13 -23.19 -4.62 -19.16
CA ALA A 13 -23.00 -4.96 -17.74
C ALA A 13 -24.13 -4.46 -16.82
N ASP A 14 -23.97 -4.58 -15.52
CA ASP A 14 -24.88 -4.01 -14.50
C ASP A 14 -24.91 -2.46 -14.47
N GLY A 15 -24.28 -1.78 -15.43
CA GLY A 15 -24.19 -0.32 -15.49
C GLY A 15 -23.20 0.30 -14.50
N LEU A 16 -22.40 -0.51 -13.78
CA LEU A 16 -21.47 -0.02 -12.75
C LEU A 16 -20.01 0.06 -13.21
N ASN A 17 -19.71 -0.21 -14.49
CA ASN A 17 -18.34 -0.21 -15.01
C ASN A 17 -17.65 1.17 -14.87
N GLU A 18 -18.38 2.27 -15.01
CA GLU A 18 -17.85 3.61 -14.77
C GLU A 18 -17.43 3.82 -13.32
N ALA A 19 -18.27 3.38 -12.36
CA ALA A 19 -17.94 3.43 -10.94
C ALA A 19 -16.71 2.56 -10.60
N ARG A 20 -16.58 1.38 -11.22
CA ARG A 20 -15.40 0.52 -11.07
C ARG A 20 -14.13 1.17 -11.64
N ALA A 21 -14.22 1.78 -12.82
CA ALA A 21 -13.10 2.46 -13.45
C ALA A 21 -12.61 3.65 -12.62
N MET A 22 -13.55 4.44 -12.08
CA MET A 22 -13.20 5.50 -11.12
C MET A 22 -12.51 4.94 -9.88
N ARG A 23 -13.06 3.86 -9.30
CA ARG A 23 -12.47 3.23 -8.11
C ARG A 23 -11.05 2.71 -8.36
N VAL A 24 -10.81 2.11 -9.52
CA VAL A 24 -9.46 1.70 -9.95
C VAL A 24 -8.51 2.91 -10.01
N ALA A 25 -8.95 4.02 -10.62
CA ALA A 25 -8.12 5.22 -10.74
C ALA A 25 -7.75 5.82 -9.36
N GLU A 26 -8.70 5.85 -8.42
CA GLU A 26 -8.47 6.30 -7.04
C GLU A 26 -7.40 5.46 -6.34
N VAL A 27 -7.52 4.13 -6.39
CA VAL A 27 -6.58 3.20 -5.74
C VAL A 27 -5.18 3.31 -6.35
N ILE A 28 -5.08 3.44 -7.68
CA ILE A 28 -3.81 3.64 -8.38
C ILE A 28 -3.17 4.98 -7.99
N ASN A 29 -3.96 6.05 -7.91
CA ASN A 29 -3.46 7.36 -7.51
C ASN A 29 -2.89 7.34 -6.09
N ASP A 30 -3.60 6.69 -5.16
CA ASP A 30 -3.13 6.51 -3.79
C ASP A 30 -1.82 5.71 -3.72
N PHE A 31 -1.71 4.66 -4.51
CA PHE A 31 -0.46 3.91 -4.64
C PHE A 31 0.68 4.81 -5.12
N HIS A 32 0.47 5.62 -6.17
CA HIS A 32 1.48 6.57 -6.65
C HIS A 32 1.87 7.63 -5.61
N LEU A 33 0.91 8.08 -4.80
CA LEU A 33 1.19 9.00 -3.69
C LEU A 33 2.13 8.36 -2.67
N ILE A 34 1.85 7.12 -2.26
CA ILE A 34 2.70 6.38 -1.32
C ILE A 34 4.10 6.15 -1.91
N GLN A 35 4.21 5.77 -3.18
CA GLN A 35 5.49 5.62 -3.87
C GLN A 35 6.33 6.89 -3.81
N ARG A 36 5.71 8.05 -4.08
CA ARG A 36 6.38 9.36 -4.02
C ARG A 36 6.85 9.71 -2.61
N GLN A 37 6.10 9.32 -1.59
CA GLN A 37 6.51 9.51 -0.20
C GLN A 37 7.71 8.62 0.14
N MET A 38 7.71 7.37 -0.33
CA MET A 38 8.78 6.42 -0.06
C MET A 38 10.12 6.78 -0.72
N SER A 39 10.10 7.47 -1.86
CA SER A 39 11.33 7.93 -2.53
C SER A 39 12.13 8.96 -1.72
N GLN A 40 11.50 9.59 -0.71
CA GLN A 40 12.13 10.59 0.16
C GLN A 40 13.02 9.96 1.23
N TYR A 41 12.93 8.65 1.47
CA TYR A 41 13.71 7.99 2.51
C TYR A 41 15.15 7.73 2.07
N GLN A 42 16.01 8.73 2.31
CA GLN A 42 17.45 8.67 2.12
C GLN A 42 18.22 8.69 3.46
N ALA A 43 18.24 7.57 4.20
CA ALA A 43 19.29 7.34 5.20
C ALA A 43 20.45 6.57 4.56
N THR A 44 21.65 7.12 4.67
CA THR A 44 22.92 6.40 4.47
C THR A 44 23.36 5.87 5.83
N SER A 45 23.67 4.57 5.92
CA SER A 45 24.22 3.97 7.15
C SER A 45 25.74 3.91 7.05
N SER A 46 26.46 4.29 8.10
CA SER A 46 27.88 3.95 8.21
C SER A 46 28.05 2.43 8.40
N PRO A 47 29.27 1.87 8.24
CA PRO A 47 29.53 0.45 8.50
C PRO A 47 29.15 0.02 9.94
N ASP A 48 29.40 0.87 10.93
CA ASP A 48 29.11 0.58 12.33
C ASP A 48 27.60 0.57 12.63
N GLU A 49 26.83 1.36 11.89
CA GLU A 49 25.38 1.44 12.01
C GLU A 49 24.65 0.41 11.13
N TYR A 50 25.39 -0.36 10.34
CA TYR A 50 24.79 -1.32 9.41
C TYR A 50 23.98 -2.38 10.15
N HIS A 51 24.45 -2.82 11.32
CA HIS A 51 23.82 -3.89 12.09
C HIS A 51 22.71 -3.42 13.04
N GLU A 52 22.55 -2.11 13.15
CA GLU A 52 21.53 -1.48 13.98
C GLU A 52 20.13 -1.69 13.41
N GLU A 53 19.16 -1.85 14.31
CA GLU A 53 17.87 -2.44 13.95
C GLU A 53 17.06 -1.56 12.99
N GLY A 54 16.93 -0.26 13.27
CA GLY A 54 16.20 0.65 12.39
C GLY A 54 16.82 0.73 11.00
N TYR A 55 18.16 0.68 10.89
CA TYR A 55 18.83 0.67 9.59
C TYR A 55 18.59 -0.65 8.82
N LYS A 56 18.57 -1.80 9.49
CA LYS A 56 18.17 -3.08 8.87
C LYS A 56 16.75 -3.01 8.31
N VAL A 57 15.79 -2.56 9.12
CA VAL A 57 14.38 -2.44 8.71
C VAL A 57 14.24 -1.48 7.54
N LEU A 58 14.93 -0.33 7.55
CA LEU A 58 14.87 0.64 6.48
C LEU A 58 15.44 0.10 5.15
N ARG A 59 16.55 -0.63 5.19
CA ARG A 59 17.10 -1.30 3.99
C ARG A 59 16.15 -2.36 3.45
N GLN A 60 15.57 -3.17 4.32
CA GLN A 60 14.57 -4.16 3.93
C GLN A 60 13.36 -3.48 3.27
N CYS A 61 12.87 -2.37 3.85
CA CYS A 61 11.77 -1.60 3.26
C CYS A 61 12.11 -1.07 1.87
N ARG A 62 13.35 -0.61 1.64
CA ARG A 62 13.78 -0.16 0.30
C ARG A 62 13.79 -1.29 -0.72
N ALA A 63 14.30 -2.46 -0.34
CA ALA A 63 14.30 -3.63 -1.22
C ALA A 63 12.87 -4.07 -1.58
N GLU A 64 11.98 -4.14 -0.58
CA GLU A 64 10.55 -4.43 -0.78
C GLU A 64 9.86 -3.38 -1.64
N ALA A 65 10.15 -2.08 -1.43
CA ALA A 65 9.63 -0.99 -2.24
C ALA A 65 9.98 -1.15 -3.72
N GLN A 66 11.26 -1.43 -3.98
CA GLN A 66 11.76 -1.63 -5.33
C GLN A 66 11.11 -2.86 -6.00
N ALA A 67 10.88 -3.94 -5.25
CA ALA A 67 10.18 -5.12 -5.75
C ALA A 67 8.73 -4.82 -6.14
N VAL A 68 7.99 -4.06 -5.31
CA VAL A 68 6.61 -3.65 -5.61
C VAL A 68 6.54 -2.74 -6.85
N LEU A 69 7.55 -1.89 -7.04
CA LEU A 69 7.68 -1.02 -8.22
C LEU A 69 8.01 -1.79 -9.50
N ALA A 70 8.89 -2.79 -9.42
CA ALA A 70 9.32 -3.57 -10.56
C ALA A 70 8.31 -4.63 -11.01
N ALA A 71 7.38 -5.03 -10.14
CA ALA A 71 6.39 -6.06 -10.46
C ALA A 71 5.45 -5.60 -11.59
N PRO A 72 5.27 -6.38 -12.68
CA PRO A 72 4.35 -6.06 -13.76
C PRO A 72 2.89 -6.24 -13.34
N PHE A 73 1.96 -5.46 -13.92
CA PHE A 73 0.53 -5.70 -13.75
C PHE A 73 0.18 -7.06 -14.38
N GLN A 74 -0.59 -7.88 -13.66
CA GLN A 74 -0.96 -9.21 -14.12
C GLN A 74 -2.08 -9.08 -15.16
N ASN A 75 -1.70 -8.90 -16.42
CA ASN A 75 -2.62 -8.75 -17.54
C ASN A 75 -3.04 -10.10 -18.17
N GLU A 76 -2.48 -11.23 -17.71
CA GLU A 76 -2.46 -12.49 -18.47
C GLU A 76 -3.71 -13.38 -18.37
N LEU A 77 -4.75 -13.02 -17.62
CA LEU A 77 -5.96 -13.86 -17.47
C LEU A 77 -7.15 -13.45 -18.35
N LEU A 78 -6.92 -12.63 -19.37
CA LEU A 78 -7.95 -12.21 -20.34
C LEU A 78 -8.26 -13.30 -21.37
N GLN A 79 -8.70 -14.49 -20.94
CA GLN A 79 -9.30 -15.45 -21.85
C GLN A 79 -10.71 -15.86 -21.41
N ALA A 80 -11.63 -15.69 -22.36
CA ALA A 80 -13.05 -16.08 -22.36
C ALA A 80 -13.98 -15.35 -21.36
N SER A 81 -14.57 -14.24 -21.81
CA SER A 81 -15.82 -13.73 -21.24
C SER A 81 -16.88 -13.51 -22.32
N ARG A 82 -18.12 -13.94 -22.03
CA ARG A 82 -19.27 -13.84 -22.92
C ARG A 82 -19.79 -12.39 -22.91
N GLY A 83 -19.52 -11.67 -24.00
CA GLY A 83 -20.04 -10.32 -24.25
C GLY A 83 -19.14 -9.18 -23.72
N PRO A 84 -19.14 -8.01 -24.39
CA PRO A 84 -18.18 -6.93 -24.13
C PRO A 84 -18.28 -6.33 -22.71
N GLY A 85 -19.49 -6.11 -22.17
CA GLY A 85 -19.66 -5.48 -20.85
C GLY A 85 -19.27 -6.37 -19.66
N GLU A 86 -19.56 -7.67 -19.70
CA GLU A 86 -19.16 -8.63 -18.65
C GLU A 86 -17.66 -8.94 -18.70
N ALA A 87 -17.04 -8.88 -19.89
CA ALA A 87 -15.60 -8.94 -20.03
C ALA A 87 -14.93 -7.74 -19.34
N GLU A 88 -15.42 -6.54 -19.62
CA GLU A 88 -14.93 -5.30 -19.03
C GLU A 88 -15.08 -5.29 -17.50
N LYS A 89 -16.24 -5.71 -16.98
CA LYS A 89 -16.47 -5.84 -15.54
C LYS A 89 -15.41 -6.71 -14.86
N ARG A 90 -15.18 -7.93 -15.38
CA ARG A 90 -14.18 -8.84 -14.81
C ARG A 90 -12.77 -8.25 -14.88
N GLN A 91 -12.44 -7.60 -15.99
CA GLN A 91 -11.15 -6.94 -16.14
C GLN A 91 -10.96 -5.84 -15.10
N LEU A 92 -11.95 -4.98 -14.89
CA LEU A 92 -11.90 -3.91 -13.89
C LEU A 92 -11.77 -4.46 -12.46
N GLN A 93 -12.48 -5.55 -12.13
CA GLN A 93 -12.35 -6.20 -10.81
C GLN A 93 -10.96 -6.82 -10.58
N GLN A 94 -10.37 -7.42 -11.61
CA GLN A 94 -9.00 -7.95 -11.56
C GLN A 94 -7.98 -6.82 -11.36
N ILE A 95 -8.10 -5.73 -12.12
CA ILE A 95 -7.23 -4.56 -11.97
C ILE A 95 -7.39 -3.96 -10.57
N LEU A 96 -8.63 -3.85 -10.07
CA LEU A 96 -8.89 -3.34 -8.72
C LEU A 96 -8.23 -4.20 -7.64
N LEU A 97 -8.26 -5.53 -7.78
CA LEU A 97 -7.57 -6.46 -6.88
C LEU A 97 -6.06 -6.21 -6.90
N ASP A 98 -5.45 -6.15 -8.08
CA ASP A 98 -4.01 -5.94 -8.21
C ASP A 98 -3.57 -4.58 -7.65
N ALA A 99 -4.30 -3.51 -8.00
CA ALA A 99 -4.04 -2.16 -7.51
C ALA A 99 -4.19 -2.09 -5.98
N SER A 100 -5.22 -2.73 -5.41
CA SER A 100 -5.45 -2.78 -3.96
C SER A 100 -4.32 -3.51 -3.23
N ALA A 101 -3.84 -4.62 -3.81
CA ALA A 101 -2.71 -5.37 -3.25
C ALA A 101 -1.42 -4.54 -3.25
N ARG A 102 -1.13 -3.81 -4.34
CA ARG A 102 0.03 -2.91 -4.43
C ARG A 102 -0.07 -1.75 -3.45
N ARG A 103 -1.22 -1.08 -3.37
CA ARG A 103 -1.50 -0.02 -2.38
C ARG A 103 -1.27 -0.52 -0.96
N PHE A 104 -1.76 -1.72 -0.65
CA PHE A 104 -1.59 -2.36 0.65
C PHE A 104 -0.12 -2.66 0.98
N GLN A 105 0.62 -3.31 0.07
CA GLN A 105 2.04 -3.57 0.26
C GLN A 105 2.82 -2.27 0.45
N ALA A 106 2.59 -1.28 -0.41
CA ALA A 106 3.26 0.02 -0.33
C ALA A 106 2.99 0.72 1.00
N GLN A 107 1.75 0.74 1.48
CA GLN A 107 1.41 1.35 2.77
C GLN A 107 2.10 0.66 3.93
N LYS A 108 2.15 -0.68 3.93
CA LYS A 108 2.85 -1.45 4.98
C LYS A 108 4.34 -1.11 5.01
N ILE A 109 4.97 -1.08 3.84
CA ILE A 109 6.39 -0.71 3.70
C ILE A 109 6.61 0.73 4.17
N TYR A 110 5.75 1.65 3.76
CA TYR A 110 5.81 3.05 4.15
C TYR A 110 5.75 3.24 5.68
N LEU A 111 4.82 2.58 6.36
CA LEU A 111 4.69 2.65 7.82
C LEU A 111 5.95 2.14 8.52
N ARG A 112 6.48 0.99 8.08
CA ARG A 112 7.72 0.40 8.62
C ARG A 112 8.94 1.32 8.39
N ALA A 113 9.05 1.90 7.19
CA ALA A 113 10.12 2.84 6.86
C ALA A 113 10.05 4.11 7.71
N THR A 114 8.84 4.64 7.93
CA THR A 114 8.62 5.82 8.78
C THR A 114 9.04 5.55 10.23
N ALA A 115 8.65 4.40 10.77
CA ALA A 115 9.05 3.95 12.11
C ALA A 115 10.58 3.87 12.22
N ALA A 116 11.23 3.26 11.23
CA ALA A 116 12.68 3.12 11.19
C ALA A 116 13.40 4.47 11.12
N VAL A 117 12.93 5.40 10.29
CA VAL A 117 13.49 6.76 10.20
C VAL A 117 13.34 7.51 11.52
N ARG A 118 12.17 7.40 12.19
CA ARG A 118 11.98 7.98 13.53
C ARG A 118 12.96 7.41 14.55
N TRP A 119 13.15 6.09 14.56
CA TRP A 119 14.11 5.44 15.43
C TRP A 119 15.54 5.95 15.18
N ILE A 120 15.98 5.99 13.92
CA ILE A 120 17.31 6.48 13.51
C ILE A 120 17.53 7.92 13.99
N ASN A 121 16.56 8.80 13.72
CA ASN A 121 16.64 10.21 14.10
C ASN A 121 16.70 10.40 15.62
N THR A 122 15.92 9.62 16.37
CA THR A 122 15.89 9.68 17.83
C THR A 122 17.19 9.16 18.43
N ARG A 123 17.70 8.02 17.94
CA ARG A 123 19.01 7.48 18.34
C ARG A 123 20.14 8.47 18.07
N ASN A 124 20.20 9.06 16.89
CA ASN A 124 21.23 10.03 16.52
C ASN A 124 21.14 11.32 17.34
N ALA A 125 19.94 11.72 17.79
CA ALA A 125 19.78 12.83 18.73
C ALA A 125 20.31 12.48 20.13
N LEU A 126 20.06 11.27 20.62
CA LEU A 126 20.58 10.81 21.92
C LEU A 126 22.11 10.70 21.93
N LEU A 127 22.72 10.17 20.88
CA LEU A 127 24.17 10.04 20.77
C LEU A 127 24.89 11.39 20.71
N ARG A 128 24.25 12.43 20.16
CA ARG A 128 24.78 13.80 20.15
C ARG A 128 24.59 14.55 21.47
N GLY A 129 23.74 14.05 22.37
CA GLY A 129 23.44 14.72 23.64
C GLY A 129 24.53 14.48 24.70
N GLN A 130 24.94 15.54 25.41
CA GLN A 130 25.88 15.47 26.53
C GLN A 130 25.20 14.98 27.82
N ARG A 131 24.87 13.69 27.92
CA ARG A 131 24.32 13.06 29.15
C ARG A 131 25.29 12.03 29.72
N THR A 132 25.16 11.75 31.02
CA THR A 132 25.91 10.67 31.69
C THR A 132 25.62 9.31 31.02
N GLN A 133 26.64 8.46 30.86
CA GLN A 133 26.54 7.17 30.15
C GLN A 133 25.37 6.28 30.61
N ASN A 134 25.10 6.20 31.91
CA ASN A 134 24.00 5.38 32.46
C ASN A 134 22.60 5.89 32.04
N GLY A 135 22.41 7.21 31.97
CA GLY A 135 21.15 7.81 31.52
C GLY A 135 20.93 7.66 30.01
N GLN A 136 22.00 7.66 29.23
CA GLN A 136 21.95 7.41 27.77
C GLN A 136 21.51 5.97 27.47
N MET A 137 22.06 4.98 28.19
CA MET A 137 21.73 3.57 28.02
C MET A 137 20.23 3.28 28.27
N ALA A 138 19.67 3.80 29.37
CA ALA A 138 18.26 3.59 29.71
C ALA A 138 17.31 4.20 28.65
N GLN A 139 17.67 5.36 28.10
CA GLN A 139 16.89 6.00 27.03
C GLN A 139 17.01 5.27 25.70
N MET A 140 18.19 4.75 25.36
CA MET A 140 18.37 3.93 24.16
C MET A 140 17.46 2.70 24.20
N GLN A 141 17.44 1.98 25.32
CA GLN A 141 16.53 0.84 25.52
C GLN A 141 15.06 1.23 25.40
N GLN A 142 14.68 2.43 25.85
CA GLN A 142 13.31 2.91 25.69
C GLN A 142 12.98 3.19 24.21
N VAL A 143 13.91 3.79 23.47
CA VAL A 143 13.75 4.03 22.02
C VAL A 143 13.58 2.72 21.26
N ASP A 144 14.37 1.70 21.59
CA ASP A 144 14.25 0.36 20.99
C ASP A 144 12.89 -0.29 21.29
N ARG A 145 12.45 -0.25 22.56
CA ARG A 145 11.13 -0.79 22.95
C ARG A 145 9.98 -0.09 22.23
N LEU A 146 10.05 1.23 22.09
CA LEU A 146 9.02 1.99 21.37
C LEU A 146 8.98 1.63 19.89
N PHE A 147 10.14 1.46 19.27
CA PHE A 147 10.24 1.04 17.88
C PHE A 147 9.68 -0.37 17.65
N GLN A 148 9.99 -1.33 18.53
CA GLN A 148 9.39 -2.67 18.48
C GLN A 148 7.87 -2.64 18.63
N ALA A 149 7.37 -1.87 19.59
CA ALA A 149 5.94 -1.71 19.80
C ALA A 149 5.26 -1.07 18.57
N GLU A 150 5.91 -0.09 17.95
CA GLU A 150 5.41 0.55 16.74
C GLU A 150 5.34 -0.43 15.57
N LEU A 151 6.39 -1.22 15.33
CA LEU A 151 6.40 -2.24 14.28
C LEU A 151 5.33 -3.32 14.52
N ALA A 152 5.18 -3.79 15.77
CA ALA A 152 4.18 -4.77 16.14
C ALA A 152 2.74 -4.25 15.94
N ALA A 153 2.53 -2.94 16.10
CA ALA A 153 1.24 -2.31 15.89
C ALA A 153 0.85 -2.11 14.41
N ILE A 154 1.77 -2.38 13.46
CA ILE A 154 1.50 -2.36 12.01
C ILE A 154 0.92 -3.73 11.61
N THR A 155 -0.38 -3.90 11.86
CA THR A 155 -1.12 -5.10 11.48
C THR A 155 -1.84 -4.93 10.14
N ASN A 156 -2.16 -6.04 9.50
CA ASN A 156 -2.86 -6.02 8.23
C ASN A 156 -4.28 -5.44 8.39
N GLU A 157 -4.95 -5.79 9.48
CA GLU A 157 -6.29 -5.36 9.86
C GLU A 157 -6.31 -3.84 10.08
N ARG A 158 -5.31 -3.30 10.78
CA ARG A 158 -5.21 -1.87 11.01
C ARG A 158 -5.08 -1.10 9.69
N ILE A 159 -4.20 -1.54 8.80
CA ILE A 159 -4.01 -0.91 7.49
C ILE A 159 -5.32 -0.92 6.69
N MET A 160 -6.03 -2.05 6.66
CA MET A 160 -7.30 -2.14 5.95
C MET A 160 -8.40 -1.27 6.57
N ASN A 161 -8.47 -1.19 7.89
CA ASN A 161 -9.41 -0.31 8.59
C ASN A 161 -9.12 1.17 8.30
N ASP A 162 -7.84 1.55 8.27
CA ASP A 162 -7.42 2.91 7.92
C ASP A 162 -7.82 3.27 6.49
N PHE A 163 -7.60 2.37 5.52
CA PHE A 163 -8.07 2.58 4.14
C PHE A 163 -9.59 2.68 4.07
N ARG A 164 -10.31 1.75 4.70
CA ARG A 164 -11.78 1.76 4.67
C ARG A 164 -12.34 3.06 5.24
N THR A 165 -11.75 3.53 6.33
CA THR A 165 -12.14 4.80 6.98
C THR A 165 -11.90 5.98 6.04
N LYS A 166 -10.69 6.10 5.48
CA LYS A 166 -10.34 7.18 4.54
C LYS A 166 -11.22 7.17 3.30
N ASP A 167 -11.40 6.00 2.69
CA ASP A 167 -12.13 5.87 1.45
C ASP A 167 -13.64 6.12 1.65
N THR A 168 -14.19 5.74 2.82
CA THR A 168 -15.58 6.07 3.21
C THR A 168 -15.75 7.57 3.43
N GLN A 169 -14.80 8.22 4.11
CA GLN A 169 -14.82 9.67 4.32
C GLN A 169 -14.72 10.46 3.01
N ALA A 170 -13.99 9.92 2.03
CA ALA A 170 -13.88 10.50 0.69
C ALA A 170 -15.10 10.24 -0.21
N GLY A 171 -16.06 9.41 0.22
CA GLY A 171 -17.27 9.11 -0.55
C GLY A 171 -17.05 8.20 -1.76
N HIS A 172 -15.98 7.41 -1.77
CA HIS A 172 -15.64 6.51 -2.88
C HIS A 172 -16.64 5.35 -3.03
N TYR A 173 -16.69 4.73 -4.22
CA TYR A 173 -17.45 3.51 -4.45
C TYR A 173 -16.70 2.28 -3.89
N LEU A 174 -17.23 1.67 -2.82
CA LEU A 174 -16.52 0.60 -2.09
C LEU A 174 -17.23 -0.76 -2.07
N ALA A 175 -18.32 -0.92 -2.81
CA ALA A 175 -19.14 -2.12 -2.75
C ALA A 175 -18.41 -3.38 -3.27
N GLU A 176 -17.42 -3.17 -4.13
CA GLU A 176 -16.62 -4.24 -4.75
C GLU A 176 -15.15 -4.19 -4.37
N ASP A 177 -14.83 -3.44 -3.32
CA ASP A 177 -13.46 -3.41 -2.82
C ASP A 177 -13.04 -4.81 -2.35
N PRO A 178 -11.84 -5.27 -2.74
CA PRO A 178 -11.33 -6.56 -2.31
C PRO A 178 -11.26 -6.68 -0.78
N SER A 179 -11.59 -7.86 -0.26
CA SER A 179 -11.39 -8.16 1.15
C SER A 179 -9.89 -8.26 1.49
N LEU A 180 -9.55 -8.11 2.78
CA LEU A 180 -8.19 -8.35 3.26
C LEU A 180 -7.69 -9.76 2.88
N SER A 181 -8.54 -10.77 2.97
CA SER A 181 -8.19 -12.15 2.61
C SER A 181 -7.87 -12.29 1.13
N ALA A 182 -8.65 -11.65 0.24
CA ALA A 182 -8.38 -11.65 -1.20
C ALA A 182 -7.05 -10.95 -1.52
N ILE A 183 -6.79 -9.79 -0.91
CA ILE A 183 -5.54 -9.05 -1.07
C ILE A 183 -4.34 -9.89 -0.60
N VAL A 184 -4.41 -10.48 0.59
CA VAL A 184 -3.31 -11.29 1.13
C VAL A 184 -3.09 -12.54 0.28
N SER A 185 -4.15 -13.20 -0.19
CA SER A 185 -4.03 -14.34 -1.10
C SER A 185 -3.35 -13.95 -2.40
N TRP A 186 -3.76 -12.83 -3.00
CA TRP A 186 -3.17 -12.31 -4.24
C TRP A 186 -1.68 -12.00 -4.11
N ILE A 187 -1.28 -11.41 -2.97
CA ILE A 187 0.13 -11.12 -2.68
C ILE A 187 0.96 -12.40 -2.57
N ARG A 188 0.40 -13.50 -2.04
CA ARG A 188 1.12 -14.78 -1.88
C ARG A 188 1.29 -15.55 -3.18
N THR A 189 0.42 -15.32 -4.16
CA THR A 189 0.49 -15.96 -5.48
C THR A 189 1.45 -15.26 -6.45
N ARG A 190 2.12 -14.19 -5.98
CA ARG A 190 3.11 -13.40 -6.72
C ARG A 190 4.54 -13.78 -6.39
#